data_AF-A0A536L4M0-F1
#
_entry.id   AF-A0A536L4M0-F1
#
_cell.length_a   1.000
_cell.length_b   1.000
_cell.length_c   1.000
_cell.angle_alpha   90.00
_cell.angle_beta   90.00
_cell.angle_gamma   90.00
#
_symmetry.space_group_name_H-M   'P 1'
#
loop_
_entity.id
_entity.type
_entity.pdbx_description
1 polymer ?
#
loop_
_entity_poly.entity_id
_entity_poly.type
_entity_poly.pdbx_seq_one_letter_code
_entity_poly.pdbx_strand_id
1 'polypeptide(L)'
;MKGPFAALYVAASLVLATSINAAAQTAHPSNAQRALQWLQCTQQQSNGQIGSGGNPIARSSEVALGLAAAGQDASAMRSGAISLADFLKTAVSSDVGTNGELLMARASQPNAGPTATVAVQLQAAKGSNGEYGSDIFSDALAILGLRSAGQAVAGDAVTFLKSQQKSDGGWSFDNADQFGEDSNTTALVVQALLSAGVPSDDAAISGGFTYLQSVFNHGGFGDAPGLNPDPNSDELAIFAILAAHRQTDAAWGPRLEAAIQDLASQQITTGPDAGAIASQFSKLFTTTYAPSTFLLRPLAQKGFAEGKVALLPCPATSTATPTPRPTPTPGTVTLAQTGGSAGPDGRPVLAGLIFLATGLGVLRRRLRGHRR
;
A
#
# COMPACT_ATOMS: atom_id res chain seq x y z
N MET A 1 65.87 -58.92 15.91
CA MET A 1 65.16 -57.66 15.63
C MET A 1 63.70 -57.88 16.03
N LYS A 2 63.25 -57.18 17.08
CA LYS A 2 61.88 -57.27 17.62
C LYS A 2 60.98 -56.33 16.82
N GLY A 3 59.87 -56.82 16.30
CA GLY A 3 58.78 -55.98 15.79
C GLY A 3 57.46 -56.45 16.41
N PRO A 4 56.85 -55.64 17.30
CA PRO A 4 55.48 -55.87 17.77
C PRO A 4 54.57 -54.72 17.31
N PHE A 5 53.50 -54.96 16.56
CA PHE A 5 52.32 -54.08 16.45
C PHE A 5 51.23 -54.87 15.70
N ALA A 6 49.95 -54.84 16.01
CA ALA A 6 49.15 -54.35 17.12
C ALA A 6 47.75 -54.94 16.89
N ALA A 7 47.06 -55.33 17.96
CA ALA A 7 45.70 -55.86 17.91
C ALA A 7 44.72 -54.78 17.43
N LEU A 8 43.89 -55.12 16.44
CA LEU A 8 42.82 -54.28 15.92
C LEU A 8 41.60 -54.39 16.86
N TYR A 9 41.37 -53.40 17.71
CA TYR A 9 40.12 -53.27 18.47
C TYR A 9 39.07 -52.56 17.61
N VAL A 10 37.98 -53.27 17.29
CA VAL A 10 36.76 -52.69 16.71
C VAL A 10 35.97 -52.05 17.85
N ALA A 11 35.95 -50.72 17.92
CA ALA A 11 35.02 -49.99 18.77
C ALA A 11 33.73 -49.74 17.98
N ALA A 12 32.68 -50.49 18.30
CA ALA A 12 31.34 -50.23 17.79
C ALA A 12 30.74 -49.05 18.56
N SER A 13 30.66 -47.88 17.95
CA SER A 13 29.95 -46.72 18.51
C SER A 13 28.45 -46.86 18.24
N LEU A 14 27.69 -47.13 19.30
CA LEU A 14 26.23 -47.15 19.32
C LEU A 14 25.72 -45.71 19.19
N VAL A 15 25.29 -45.29 17.99
CA VAL A 15 24.62 -44.01 17.79
C VAL A 15 23.17 -44.17 18.25
N LEU A 16 22.85 -43.66 19.44
CA LEU A 16 21.47 -43.48 19.86
C LEU A 16 20.83 -42.41 18.97
N ALA A 17 19.91 -42.84 18.10
CA ALA A 17 19.03 -41.94 17.37
C ALA A 17 18.03 -41.31 18.36
N THR A 18 18.35 -40.13 18.88
CA THR A 18 17.37 -39.26 19.50
C THR A 18 16.56 -38.62 18.38
N SER A 19 15.36 -39.13 18.15
CA SER A 19 14.35 -38.46 17.34
C SER A 19 14.01 -37.11 17.97
N ILE A 20 14.53 -36.03 17.39
CA ILE A 20 14.11 -34.67 17.70
C ILE A 20 12.68 -34.54 17.18
N ASN A 21 11.70 -34.72 18.06
CA ASN A 21 10.36 -34.26 17.79
C ASN A 21 10.40 -32.72 17.76
N ALA A 22 10.60 -32.16 16.57
CA ALA A 22 10.31 -30.78 16.30
C ALA A 22 8.79 -30.61 16.48
N ALA A 23 8.36 -30.25 17.68
CA ALA A 23 7.03 -29.71 17.89
C ALA A 23 6.92 -28.49 16.97
N ALA A 24 6.00 -28.55 16.00
CA ALA A 24 5.69 -27.42 15.15
C ALA A 24 5.21 -26.27 16.05
N GLN A 25 6.13 -25.37 16.42
CA GLN A 25 5.75 -24.04 16.88
C GLN A 25 4.91 -23.45 15.76
N THR A 26 3.63 -23.20 16.04
CA THR A 26 2.76 -22.49 15.12
C THR A 26 3.40 -21.13 14.89
N ALA A 27 3.96 -20.93 13.70
CA ALA A 27 4.57 -19.65 13.34
C ALA A 27 3.53 -18.54 13.54
N HIS A 28 3.91 -17.48 14.26
CA HIS A 28 3.05 -16.31 14.41
C HIS A 28 2.71 -15.74 13.02
N PRO A 29 1.46 -15.30 12.78
CA PRO A 29 1.10 -14.75 11.48
C PRO A 29 1.98 -13.54 11.14
N SER A 30 2.48 -13.48 9.91
CA SER A 30 3.30 -12.36 9.43
C SER A 30 2.49 -11.05 9.34
N ASN A 31 3.19 -9.91 9.26
CA ASN A 31 2.53 -8.61 9.11
C ASN A 31 1.65 -8.56 7.85
N ALA A 32 2.13 -9.15 6.74
CA ALA A 32 1.36 -9.28 5.50
C ALA A 32 0.07 -10.10 5.69
N GLN A 33 0.16 -11.23 6.42
CA GLN A 33 -1.02 -12.06 6.70
C GLN A 33 -2.07 -11.31 7.52
N ARG A 34 -1.64 -10.53 8.51
CA ARG A 34 -2.56 -9.71 9.33
C ARG A 34 -3.19 -8.57 8.54
N ALA A 35 -2.42 -7.89 7.68
CA ALA A 35 -2.94 -6.84 6.80
C ALA A 35 -3.98 -7.40 5.81
N LEU A 36 -3.66 -8.52 5.13
CA LEU A 36 -4.60 -9.20 4.23
C LEU A 36 -5.86 -9.71 4.96
N GLN A 37 -5.72 -10.20 6.19
CA GLN A 37 -6.86 -10.60 7.02
C GLN A 37 -7.78 -9.41 7.31
N TRP A 38 -7.23 -8.27 7.74
CA TRP A 38 -8.04 -7.08 8.01
C TRP A 38 -8.74 -6.57 6.74
N LEU A 39 -8.03 -6.51 5.61
CA LEU A 39 -8.62 -6.13 4.33
C LEU A 39 -9.76 -7.07 3.92
N GLN A 40 -9.55 -8.39 4.01
CA GLN A 40 -10.57 -9.39 3.68
C GLN A 40 -11.78 -9.34 4.61
N CYS A 41 -11.57 -9.16 5.91
CA CYS A 41 -12.61 -9.37 6.90
C CYS A 41 -13.36 -8.10 7.29
N THR A 42 -12.73 -6.94 7.11
CA THR A 42 -13.30 -5.65 7.50
C THR A 42 -13.59 -4.76 6.30
N GLN A 43 -12.82 -4.87 5.21
CA GLN A 43 -12.92 -3.94 4.07
C GLN A 43 -13.56 -4.57 2.82
N GLN A 44 -13.51 -5.89 2.65
CA GLN A 44 -14.11 -6.57 1.51
C GLN A 44 -15.64 -6.35 1.46
N GLN A 45 -16.13 -5.83 0.34
CA GLN A 45 -17.55 -5.59 0.11
C GLN A 45 -18.20 -6.76 -0.65
N SER A 46 -19.54 -6.82 -0.61
CA SER A 46 -20.33 -7.86 -1.28
C SER A 46 -20.28 -7.82 -2.81
N ASN A 47 -19.89 -6.68 -3.39
CA ASN A 47 -19.67 -6.51 -4.83
C ASN A 47 -18.23 -6.83 -5.26
N GLY A 48 -17.39 -7.36 -4.35
CA GLY A 48 -16.00 -7.73 -4.64
C GLY A 48 -14.97 -6.63 -4.39
N GLN A 49 -15.35 -5.36 -4.27
CA GLN A 49 -14.37 -4.28 -4.09
C GLN A 49 -13.82 -4.22 -2.65
N ILE A 50 -12.72 -3.47 -2.47
CA ILE A 50 -12.17 -3.12 -1.17
C ILE A 50 -12.63 -1.72 -0.70
N GLY A 51 -13.25 -1.71 0.47
CA GLY A 51 -13.74 -0.52 1.18
C GLY A 51 -14.95 0.15 0.53
N SER A 52 -15.47 1.19 1.18
CA SER A 52 -16.54 2.05 0.67
C SER A 52 -16.04 3.46 0.38
N GLY A 53 -16.59 4.12 -0.64
CA GLY A 53 -16.22 5.50 -1.03
C GLY A 53 -14.88 5.66 -1.76
N GLY A 54 -14.48 6.89 -2.07
CA GLY A 54 -13.21 7.22 -2.75
C GLY A 54 -13.03 6.51 -4.10
N ASN A 55 -11.81 6.08 -4.39
CA ASN A 55 -11.47 5.30 -5.59
C ASN A 55 -11.37 3.80 -5.28
N PRO A 56 -12.45 3.01 -5.43
CA PRO A 56 -12.44 1.59 -5.14
C PRO A 56 -11.61 0.77 -6.13
N ILE A 57 -11.38 1.26 -7.35
CA ILE A 57 -10.60 0.53 -8.37
C ILE A 57 -9.13 0.54 -7.97
N ALA A 58 -8.58 1.70 -7.63
CA ALA A 58 -7.22 1.87 -7.11
C ALA A 58 -6.96 0.91 -5.93
N ARG A 59 -7.71 1.07 -4.84
CA ARG A 59 -7.54 0.24 -3.62
C ARG A 59 -7.68 -1.25 -3.87
N SER A 60 -8.64 -1.66 -4.70
CA SER A 60 -8.82 -3.06 -5.05
C SER A 60 -7.64 -3.60 -5.87
N SER A 61 -7.04 -2.75 -6.70
CA SER A 61 -5.86 -3.07 -7.49
C SER A 61 -4.62 -3.22 -6.61
N GLU A 62 -4.42 -2.32 -5.65
CA GLU A 62 -3.35 -2.39 -4.64
C GLU A 62 -3.42 -3.70 -3.82
N VAL A 63 -4.62 -4.07 -3.34
CA VAL A 63 -4.81 -5.34 -2.62
C VAL A 63 -4.56 -6.55 -3.52
N ALA A 64 -4.93 -6.49 -4.79
CA ALA A 64 -4.62 -7.54 -5.76
C ALA A 64 -3.11 -7.71 -5.99
N LEU A 65 -2.32 -6.63 -5.96
CA LEU A 65 -0.86 -6.71 -5.97
C LEU A 65 -0.34 -7.39 -4.69
N GLY A 66 -0.92 -7.06 -3.54
CA GLY A 66 -0.61 -7.71 -2.26
C GLY A 66 -0.90 -9.21 -2.25
N LEU A 67 -2.03 -9.62 -2.85
CA LEU A 67 -2.36 -11.04 -3.04
C LEU A 67 -1.40 -11.73 -4.00
N ALA A 68 -1.02 -11.07 -5.10
CA ALA A 68 -0.01 -11.61 -6.02
C ALA A 68 1.34 -11.79 -5.32
N ALA A 69 1.72 -10.86 -4.44
CA ALA A 69 2.89 -10.99 -3.57
C ALA A 69 2.82 -12.17 -2.61
N ALA A 70 1.62 -12.47 -2.10
CA ALA A 70 1.35 -13.64 -1.28
C ALA A 70 1.24 -14.95 -2.07
N GLY A 71 1.37 -14.93 -3.41
CA GLY A 71 1.14 -16.10 -4.25
C GLY A 71 -0.33 -16.55 -4.27
N GLN A 72 -1.26 -15.63 -4.00
CA GLN A 72 -2.70 -15.85 -3.90
C GLN A 72 -3.43 -15.18 -5.07
N ASP A 73 -4.45 -15.87 -5.56
CA ASP A 73 -5.36 -15.33 -6.58
C ASP A 73 -6.39 -14.39 -5.93
N ALA A 74 -6.71 -13.29 -6.60
CA ALA A 74 -7.70 -12.32 -6.14
C ALA A 74 -9.11 -12.93 -5.94
N SER A 75 -9.42 -14.08 -6.56
CA SER A 75 -10.66 -14.83 -6.31
C SER A 75 -10.76 -15.45 -4.90
N ALA A 76 -9.64 -15.55 -4.19
CA ALA A 76 -9.60 -16.03 -2.81
C ALA A 76 -10.22 -15.01 -1.83
N MET A 77 -10.11 -13.72 -2.13
CA MET A 77 -10.69 -12.65 -1.31
C MET A 77 -12.10 -12.32 -1.82
N ARG A 78 -13.12 -12.63 -1.01
CA ARG A 78 -14.53 -12.40 -1.36
C ARG A 78 -15.41 -12.27 -0.13
N SER A 79 -16.50 -11.52 -0.26
CA SER A 79 -17.59 -11.46 0.71
C SER A 79 -18.88 -11.89 0.00
N GLY A 80 -19.31 -13.13 0.23
CA GLY A 80 -20.40 -13.75 -0.53
C GLY A 80 -19.93 -14.31 -1.88
N ALA A 81 -20.73 -14.06 -2.94
CA ALA A 81 -20.55 -14.70 -4.24
C ALA A 81 -19.52 -14.00 -5.15
N ILE A 82 -19.34 -12.68 -5.00
CA ILE A 82 -18.49 -11.87 -5.89
C ILE A 82 -17.13 -11.67 -5.22
N SER A 83 -16.06 -12.03 -5.94
CA SER A 83 -14.68 -11.89 -5.47
C SER A 83 -14.03 -10.58 -5.91
N LEU A 84 -12.87 -10.28 -5.34
CA LEU A 84 -12.02 -9.18 -5.77
C LEU A 84 -11.62 -9.32 -7.25
N ALA A 85 -11.33 -10.53 -7.72
CA ALA A 85 -11.05 -10.78 -9.13
C ALA A 85 -12.25 -10.44 -10.02
N ASP A 86 -13.48 -10.73 -9.59
CA ASP A 86 -14.70 -10.44 -10.36
C ASP A 86 -14.96 -8.93 -10.47
N PHE A 87 -14.73 -8.20 -9.37
CA PHE A 87 -14.79 -6.73 -9.37
C PHE A 87 -13.76 -6.15 -10.34
N LEU A 88 -12.49 -6.53 -10.21
CA LEU A 88 -11.41 -6.02 -11.07
C LEU A 88 -11.61 -6.39 -12.55
N LYS A 89 -12.18 -7.56 -12.83
CA LYS A 89 -12.48 -8.01 -14.20
C LYS A 89 -13.43 -7.09 -14.94
N THR A 90 -14.37 -6.48 -14.22
CA THR A 90 -15.41 -5.63 -14.80
C THR A 90 -15.15 -4.14 -14.60
N ALA A 91 -14.17 -3.78 -13.77
CA ALA A 91 -13.78 -2.39 -13.52
C ALA A 91 -13.39 -1.65 -14.82
N VAL A 92 -13.88 -0.42 -14.94
CA VAL A 92 -13.54 0.52 -16.02
C VAL A 92 -13.36 1.89 -15.38
N SER A 93 -12.30 2.59 -15.78
CA SER A 93 -12.05 3.97 -15.40
C SER A 93 -11.62 4.77 -16.62
N SER A 94 -11.87 6.08 -16.59
CA SER A 94 -11.26 7.06 -17.51
C SER A 94 -10.08 7.80 -16.86
N ASP A 95 -9.89 7.64 -15.55
CA ASP A 95 -8.79 8.24 -14.82
C ASP A 95 -7.47 7.48 -15.09
N VAL A 96 -6.42 8.24 -15.38
CA VAL A 96 -5.14 7.70 -15.86
C VAL A 96 -4.41 6.95 -14.76
N GLY A 97 -4.27 7.53 -13.56
CA GLY A 97 -3.65 6.87 -12.42
C GLY A 97 -4.38 5.57 -12.06
N THR A 98 -5.71 5.63 -11.97
CA THR A 98 -6.56 4.47 -11.72
C THR A 98 -6.38 3.37 -12.76
N ASN A 99 -6.28 3.73 -14.04
CA ASN A 99 -6.04 2.76 -15.12
C ASN A 99 -4.62 2.18 -15.05
N GLY A 100 -3.63 2.96 -14.62
CA GLY A 100 -2.28 2.47 -14.31
C GLY A 100 -2.32 1.34 -13.28
N GLU A 101 -2.96 1.58 -12.14
CA GLU A 101 -3.10 0.59 -11.07
C GLU A 101 -3.94 -0.63 -11.48
N LEU A 102 -5.08 -0.40 -12.15
CA LEU A 102 -5.91 -1.48 -12.67
C LEU A 102 -5.11 -2.38 -13.63
N LEU A 103 -4.26 -1.79 -14.47
CA LEU A 103 -3.43 -2.55 -15.40
C LEU A 103 -2.33 -3.34 -14.66
N MET A 104 -1.71 -2.78 -13.61
CA MET A 104 -0.79 -3.51 -12.74
C MET A 104 -1.48 -4.72 -12.09
N ALA A 105 -2.69 -4.53 -11.55
CA ALA A 105 -3.47 -5.61 -10.94
C ALA A 105 -3.85 -6.70 -11.96
N ARG A 106 -4.32 -6.33 -13.16
CA ARG A 106 -4.65 -7.30 -14.21
C ARG A 106 -3.42 -8.04 -14.75
N ALA A 107 -2.26 -7.42 -14.74
CA ALA A 107 -1.01 -8.06 -15.12
C ALA A 107 -0.49 -9.03 -14.05
N SER A 108 -0.76 -8.77 -12.76
CA SER A 108 -0.36 -9.63 -11.65
C SER A 108 -1.36 -10.76 -11.35
N GLN A 109 -2.64 -10.56 -11.69
CA GLN A 109 -3.75 -11.48 -11.39
C GLN A 109 -4.39 -12.03 -12.68
N PRO A 110 -4.23 -13.33 -13.00
CA PRO A 110 -4.76 -13.92 -14.24
C PRO A 110 -6.29 -13.88 -14.34
N ASN A 111 -6.98 -13.88 -13.20
CA ASN A 111 -8.44 -13.87 -13.14
C ASN A 111 -9.05 -12.47 -13.01
N ALA A 112 -8.24 -11.40 -12.89
CA ALA A 112 -8.70 -10.02 -12.69
C ALA A 112 -9.09 -9.30 -13.99
N GLY A 113 -9.09 -9.98 -15.14
CA GLY A 113 -9.56 -9.46 -16.42
C GLY A 113 -8.46 -9.11 -17.42
N PRO A 114 -8.84 -8.71 -18.65
CA PRO A 114 -7.89 -8.49 -19.74
C PRO A 114 -7.07 -7.21 -19.56
N THR A 115 -5.77 -7.29 -19.87
CA THR A 115 -4.86 -6.15 -19.85
C THR A 115 -4.97 -5.28 -21.10
N ALA A 116 -5.27 -5.88 -22.26
CA ALA A 116 -5.21 -5.22 -23.57
C ALA A 116 -6.06 -3.95 -23.66
N THR A 117 -7.30 -3.98 -23.17
CA THR A 117 -8.21 -2.81 -23.23
C THR A 117 -7.69 -1.62 -22.43
N VAL A 118 -7.20 -1.85 -21.22
CA VAL A 118 -6.68 -0.78 -20.35
C VAL A 118 -5.36 -0.26 -20.88
N ALA A 119 -4.50 -1.13 -21.42
CA ALA A 119 -3.28 -0.72 -22.09
C ALA A 119 -3.56 0.20 -23.29
N VAL A 120 -4.54 -0.11 -24.13
CA VAL A 120 -4.96 0.74 -25.26
C VAL A 120 -5.48 2.09 -24.76
N GLN A 121 -6.26 2.12 -23.68
CA GLN A 121 -6.76 3.36 -23.10
C GLN A 121 -5.62 4.26 -22.59
N LEU A 122 -4.64 3.69 -21.88
CA LEU A 122 -3.46 4.45 -21.44
C LEU A 122 -2.63 4.95 -22.62
N GLN A 123 -2.38 4.11 -23.63
CA GLN A 123 -1.66 4.51 -24.84
C GLN A 123 -2.38 5.66 -25.58
N ALA A 124 -3.71 5.66 -25.60
CA ALA A 124 -4.52 6.71 -26.21
C ALA A 124 -4.60 7.99 -25.36
N ALA A 125 -4.41 7.91 -24.04
CA ALA A 125 -4.42 9.07 -23.15
C ALA A 125 -3.17 9.94 -23.29
N LYS A 126 -2.07 9.37 -23.80
CA LYS A 126 -0.78 10.05 -23.90
C LYS A 126 -0.86 11.35 -24.73
N GLY A 127 -0.53 12.46 -24.10
CA GLY A 127 -0.38 13.78 -24.69
C GLY A 127 0.85 13.91 -25.59
N SER A 128 0.95 15.07 -26.25
CA SER A 128 2.01 15.35 -27.21
C SER A 128 3.38 15.61 -26.56
N ASN A 129 3.43 15.95 -25.27
CA ASN A 129 4.69 16.21 -24.57
C ASN A 129 5.24 14.96 -23.86
N GLY A 130 4.49 13.86 -23.85
CA GLY A 130 4.87 12.61 -23.19
C GLY A 130 4.08 12.29 -21.93
N GLU A 131 3.32 13.26 -21.41
CA GLU A 131 2.38 13.09 -20.29
C GLU A 131 1.27 12.09 -20.65
N TYR A 132 0.81 11.32 -19.68
CA TYR A 132 -0.37 10.46 -19.79
C TYR A 132 -1.61 11.08 -19.13
N GLY A 133 -1.43 11.74 -17.99
CA GLY A 133 -2.47 12.32 -17.15
C GLY A 133 -2.27 13.81 -16.90
N SER A 134 -3.03 14.33 -15.94
CA SER A 134 -2.98 15.74 -15.53
C SER A 134 -1.89 16.05 -14.51
N ASP A 135 -1.23 15.02 -13.97
CA ASP A 135 -0.30 15.08 -12.85
C ASP A 135 0.76 13.99 -12.97
N ILE A 136 1.91 14.24 -12.35
CA ILE A 136 3.12 13.41 -12.41
C ILE A 136 2.89 12.05 -11.76
N PHE A 137 2.07 12.02 -10.71
CA PHE A 137 1.71 10.80 -10.01
C PHE A 137 0.97 9.83 -10.93
N SER A 138 -0.03 10.31 -11.66
CA SER A 138 -0.77 9.53 -12.65
C SER A 138 0.10 9.10 -13.83
N ASP A 139 1.05 9.94 -14.26
CA ASP A 139 2.01 9.60 -15.32
C ASP A 139 2.91 8.42 -14.93
N ALA A 140 3.42 8.44 -13.70
CA ALA A 140 4.23 7.34 -13.16
C ALA A 140 3.43 6.03 -13.09
N LEU A 141 2.18 6.08 -12.58
CA LEU A 141 1.29 4.93 -12.51
C LEU A 141 0.95 4.37 -13.90
N ALA A 142 0.73 5.23 -14.89
CA ALA A 142 0.47 4.80 -16.27
C ALA A 142 1.65 4.01 -16.85
N ILE A 143 2.88 4.50 -16.65
CA ILE A 143 4.11 3.80 -17.07
C ILE A 143 4.24 2.46 -16.34
N LEU A 144 4.07 2.43 -15.01
CA LEU A 144 4.14 1.20 -14.23
C LEU A 144 3.11 0.16 -14.71
N GLY A 145 1.88 0.58 -14.96
CA GLY A 145 0.82 -0.26 -15.53
C GLY A 145 1.20 -0.85 -16.88
N LEU A 146 1.62 0.00 -17.83
CA LEU A 146 2.03 -0.43 -19.17
C LEU A 146 3.17 -1.45 -19.10
N ARG A 147 4.20 -1.19 -18.29
CA ARG A 147 5.35 -2.08 -18.13
C ARG A 147 4.98 -3.41 -17.48
N SER A 148 4.10 -3.39 -16.47
CA SER A 148 3.56 -4.61 -15.85
C SER A 148 2.85 -5.51 -16.86
N ALA A 149 2.11 -4.90 -17.79
CA ALA A 149 1.44 -5.60 -18.89
C ALA A 149 2.35 -5.95 -20.08
N GLY A 150 3.67 -5.76 -19.96
CA GLY A 150 4.65 -6.05 -21.00
C GLY A 150 4.57 -5.11 -22.21
N GLN A 151 3.91 -3.96 -22.08
CA GLN A 151 3.81 -2.97 -23.15
C GLN A 151 5.08 -2.13 -23.25
N ALA A 152 5.36 -1.64 -24.45
CA ALA A 152 6.38 -0.62 -24.65
C ALA A 152 5.90 0.72 -24.06
N VAL A 153 6.84 1.50 -23.53
CA VAL A 153 6.63 2.88 -23.11
C VAL A 153 7.38 3.77 -24.09
N ALA A 154 6.71 4.80 -24.59
CA ALA A 154 7.31 5.74 -25.53
C ALA A 154 8.43 6.55 -24.86
N GLY A 155 9.53 6.79 -25.60
CA GLY A 155 10.71 7.45 -25.04
C GLY A 155 10.44 8.90 -24.60
N ASP A 156 9.50 9.58 -25.24
CA ASP A 156 9.08 10.94 -24.86
C ASP A 156 8.36 10.98 -23.52
N ALA A 157 7.66 9.92 -23.09
CA ALA A 157 7.10 9.83 -21.74
C ALA A 157 8.20 9.73 -20.66
N VAL A 158 9.28 9.01 -20.97
CA VAL A 158 10.47 8.96 -20.10
C VAL A 158 11.15 10.33 -20.05
N THR A 159 11.32 10.98 -21.20
CA THR A 159 11.88 12.34 -21.28
C THR A 159 11.01 13.34 -20.51
N PHE A 160 9.69 13.22 -20.62
CA PHE A 160 8.74 14.06 -19.89
C PHE A 160 8.97 13.94 -18.38
N LEU A 161 8.90 12.74 -17.80
CA LEU A 161 9.12 12.57 -16.36
C LEU A 161 10.48 13.10 -15.90
N LYS A 162 11.56 12.86 -16.65
CA LYS A 162 12.89 13.42 -16.33
C LYS A 162 12.90 14.94 -16.35
N SER A 163 12.16 15.58 -17.27
CA SER A 163 12.09 17.05 -17.35
C SER A 163 11.34 17.70 -16.18
N GLN A 164 10.56 16.92 -15.44
CA GLN A 164 9.76 17.40 -14.30
C GLN A 164 10.52 17.33 -12.97
N GLN A 165 11.73 16.73 -12.96
CA GLN A 165 12.56 16.65 -11.77
C GLN A 165 13.05 18.05 -11.36
N LYS A 166 13.01 18.32 -10.05
CA LYS A 166 13.41 19.59 -9.48
C LYS A 166 14.87 19.59 -9.03
N SER A 167 15.37 20.75 -8.62
CA SER A 167 16.79 20.95 -8.28
C SER A 167 17.26 20.17 -7.06
N ASP A 168 16.36 19.79 -6.17
CA ASP A 168 16.63 18.93 -5.02
C ASP A 168 16.56 17.42 -5.36
N GLY A 169 16.22 17.09 -6.61
CA GLY A 169 16.08 15.74 -7.12
C GLY A 169 14.69 15.14 -6.98
N GLY A 170 13.74 15.84 -6.34
CA GLY A 170 12.38 15.38 -6.14
C GLY A 170 11.46 15.66 -7.33
N TRP A 171 10.25 15.11 -7.23
CA TRP A 171 9.12 15.42 -8.10
C TRP A 171 7.95 15.89 -7.25
N SER A 172 7.25 16.91 -7.73
CA SER A 172 5.95 17.32 -7.18
C SER A 172 4.85 16.46 -7.77
N PHE A 173 3.81 16.19 -6.98
CA PHE A 173 2.57 15.56 -7.45
C PHE A 173 2.07 16.18 -8.76
N ASP A 174 2.03 17.52 -8.85
CA ASP A 174 1.45 18.23 -9.98
C ASP A 174 2.48 18.71 -11.02
N ASN A 175 2.00 18.93 -12.26
CA ASN A 175 2.84 19.42 -13.35
C ASN A 175 3.21 20.91 -13.21
N ALA A 176 2.51 21.66 -12.34
CA ALA A 176 2.66 23.10 -12.17
C ALA A 176 3.48 23.50 -10.94
N ASP A 177 4.00 22.52 -10.19
CA ASP A 177 4.86 22.74 -9.02
C ASP A 177 4.20 23.57 -7.91
N GLN A 178 2.90 23.38 -7.73
CA GLN A 178 2.12 24.15 -6.75
C GLN A 178 2.19 23.55 -5.35
N PHE A 179 2.41 22.24 -5.26
CA PHE A 179 2.44 21.52 -3.98
C PHE A 179 3.86 21.33 -3.43
N GLY A 180 4.89 21.49 -4.29
CA GLY A 180 6.27 21.17 -3.96
C GLY A 180 6.56 19.67 -4.09
N GLU A 181 7.83 19.33 -4.02
CA GLU A 181 8.33 17.96 -4.14
C GLU A 181 7.89 17.11 -2.94
N ASP A 182 7.51 15.87 -3.19
CA ASP A 182 7.09 14.91 -2.16
C ASP A 182 7.70 13.52 -2.38
N SER A 183 7.79 12.74 -1.31
CA SER A 183 8.45 11.42 -1.30
C SER A 183 7.65 10.37 -2.07
N ASN A 184 6.32 10.46 -2.05
CA ASN A 184 5.41 9.51 -2.67
C ASN A 184 5.50 9.56 -4.20
N THR A 185 5.37 10.75 -4.77
CA THR A 185 5.54 11.02 -6.20
C THR A 185 6.96 10.70 -6.63
N THR A 186 7.98 11.16 -5.89
CA THR A 186 9.39 10.86 -6.19
C THR A 186 9.65 9.37 -6.26
N ALA A 187 9.17 8.59 -5.29
CA ALA A 187 9.34 7.15 -5.25
C ALA A 187 8.65 6.46 -6.43
N LEU A 188 7.44 6.88 -6.81
CA LEU A 188 6.74 6.33 -7.98
C LEU A 188 7.44 6.67 -9.30
N VAL A 189 7.93 7.91 -9.47
CA VAL A 189 8.67 8.30 -10.68
C VAL A 189 9.94 7.48 -10.83
N VAL A 190 10.70 7.27 -9.74
CA VAL A 190 11.89 6.42 -9.75
C VAL A 190 11.54 5.00 -10.22
N GLN A 191 10.48 4.40 -9.66
CA GLN A 191 10.03 3.07 -10.08
C GLN A 191 9.59 3.04 -11.55
N ALA A 192 8.86 4.06 -12.01
CA ALA A 192 8.39 4.17 -13.38
C ALA A 192 9.55 4.24 -14.37
N LEU A 193 10.53 5.11 -14.11
CA LEU A 193 11.74 5.27 -14.93
C LEU A 193 12.56 3.96 -15.00
N LEU A 194 12.80 3.31 -13.85
CA LEU A 194 13.50 2.02 -13.80
C LEU A 194 12.74 0.94 -14.60
N SER A 195 11.41 0.85 -14.44
CA SER A 195 10.58 -0.11 -15.17
C SER A 195 10.59 0.12 -16.68
N ALA A 196 10.75 1.39 -17.11
CA ALA A 196 10.89 1.79 -18.51
C ALA A 196 12.30 1.53 -19.08
N GLY A 197 13.23 1.00 -18.28
CA GLY A 197 14.59 0.65 -18.69
C GLY A 197 15.60 1.78 -18.57
N VAL A 198 15.29 2.84 -17.82
CA VAL A 198 16.30 3.85 -17.46
C VAL A 198 17.35 3.19 -16.56
N PRO A 199 18.66 3.34 -16.86
CA PRO A 199 19.73 2.77 -16.02
C PRO A 199 19.67 3.25 -14.57
N SER A 200 20.07 2.40 -13.63
CA SER A 200 20.04 2.69 -12.19
C SER A 200 21.03 3.78 -11.75
N ASP A 201 22.01 4.10 -12.59
CA ASP A 201 23.02 5.16 -12.42
C ASP A 201 22.67 6.45 -13.19
N ASP A 202 21.51 6.50 -13.85
CA ASP A 202 21.02 7.72 -14.51
C ASP A 202 20.86 8.87 -13.49
N ALA A 203 21.15 10.09 -13.94
CA ALA A 203 21.09 11.27 -13.08
C ALA A 203 19.70 11.47 -12.45
N ALA A 204 18.63 11.16 -13.18
CA ALA A 204 17.28 11.29 -12.64
C ALA A 204 17.02 10.31 -11.50
N ILE A 205 17.44 9.05 -11.65
CA ILE A 205 17.33 8.03 -10.60
C ILE A 205 18.16 8.44 -9.38
N SER A 206 19.40 8.89 -9.62
CA SER A 206 20.29 9.35 -8.55
C SER A 206 19.71 10.54 -7.78
N GLY A 207 19.14 11.52 -8.48
CA GLY A 207 18.46 12.67 -7.87
C GLY A 207 17.24 12.26 -7.04
N GLY A 208 16.42 11.32 -7.54
CA GLY A 208 15.30 10.79 -6.77
C GLY A 208 15.72 10.14 -5.46
N PHE A 209 16.79 9.35 -5.48
CA PHE A 209 17.36 8.79 -4.24
C PHE A 209 18.00 9.84 -3.35
N THR A 210 18.56 10.93 -3.89
CA THR A 210 19.01 12.07 -3.09
C THR A 210 17.84 12.72 -2.35
N TYR A 211 16.71 12.95 -3.02
CA TYR A 211 15.51 13.48 -2.39
C TYR A 211 14.95 12.51 -1.33
N LEU A 212 14.79 11.22 -1.65
CA LEU A 212 14.33 10.19 -0.69
C LEU A 212 15.24 10.10 0.54
N GLN A 213 16.54 10.29 0.37
CA GLN A 213 17.47 10.36 1.50
C GLN A 213 17.24 11.59 2.38
N SER A 214 16.83 12.72 1.80
CA SER A 214 16.56 13.97 2.55
C SER A 214 15.33 13.90 3.44
N VAL A 215 14.36 13.05 3.09
CA VAL A 215 13.12 12.84 3.85
C VAL A 215 13.20 11.64 4.81
N PHE A 216 14.26 10.83 4.74
CA PHE A 216 14.48 9.72 5.66
C PHE A 216 14.93 10.22 7.05
N ASN A 217 14.10 10.00 8.06
CA ASN A 217 14.38 10.39 9.44
C ASN A 217 13.69 9.46 10.44
N HIS A 218 14.19 9.37 11.67
CA HIS A 218 13.61 8.54 12.74
C HIS A 218 13.33 7.05 12.40
N GLY A 219 13.93 6.51 11.34
CA GLY A 219 13.75 5.13 10.93
C GLY A 219 12.85 4.93 9.71
N GLY A 220 12.09 5.94 9.29
CA GLY A 220 11.22 5.87 8.11
C GLY A 220 11.33 7.11 7.21
N PHE A 221 10.43 7.20 6.24
CA PHE A 221 10.34 8.27 5.26
C PHE A 221 9.15 9.18 5.59
N GLY A 222 9.40 10.49 5.70
CA GLY A 222 8.33 11.48 5.71
C GLY A 222 7.89 11.87 4.29
N ASP A 223 6.71 12.48 4.18
CA ASP A 223 6.19 13.02 2.91
C ASP A 223 7.10 14.11 2.31
N ALA A 224 7.68 14.96 3.16
CA ALA A 224 8.57 16.06 2.75
C ALA A 224 9.68 16.31 3.80
N PRO A 225 10.74 17.07 3.47
CA PRO A 225 11.86 17.29 4.40
C PRO A 225 11.43 17.88 5.74
N GLY A 226 11.84 17.22 6.82
CA GLY A 226 11.54 17.63 8.20
C GLY A 226 10.17 17.18 8.73
N LEU A 227 9.35 16.48 7.94
CA LEU A 227 8.13 15.83 8.41
C LEU A 227 8.47 14.47 9.05
N ASN A 228 7.67 14.06 10.03
CA ASN A 228 7.79 12.73 10.64
C ASN A 228 7.46 11.64 9.61
N PRO A 229 8.03 10.43 9.77
CA PRO A 229 7.66 9.30 8.93
C PRO A 229 6.18 8.98 8.97
N ASP A 230 5.67 8.47 7.86
CA ASP A 230 4.31 7.96 7.74
C ASP A 230 4.28 6.68 6.89
N PRO A 231 3.26 5.83 7.08
CA PRO A 231 3.19 4.54 6.38
C PRO A 231 3.23 4.59 4.87
N ASN A 232 2.56 5.57 4.24
CA ASN A 232 2.44 5.60 2.79
C ASN A 232 3.79 5.99 2.15
N SER A 233 4.47 6.97 2.76
CA SER A 233 5.82 7.36 2.40
C SER A 233 6.81 6.20 2.55
N ASP A 234 6.71 5.43 3.64
CA ASP A 234 7.50 4.20 3.81
C ASP A 234 7.22 3.17 2.72
N GLU A 235 5.96 2.84 2.46
CA GLU A 235 5.56 1.85 1.46
C GLU A 235 6.13 2.18 0.08
N LEU A 236 5.94 3.41 -0.40
CA LEU A 236 6.39 3.81 -1.73
C LEU A 236 7.92 3.92 -1.82
N ALA A 237 8.59 4.46 -0.81
CA ALA A 237 10.05 4.52 -0.77
C ALA A 237 10.68 3.11 -0.72
N ILE A 238 10.07 2.17 0.01
CA ILE A 238 10.47 0.76 0.01
C ILE A 238 10.37 0.19 -1.41
N PHE A 239 9.27 0.40 -2.13
CA PHE A 239 9.16 -0.07 -3.51
C PHE A 239 10.21 0.55 -4.44
N ALA A 240 10.58 1.82 -4.25
CA ALA A 240 11.67 2.45 -5.01
C ALA A 240 13.03 1.77 -4.74
N ILE A 241 13.35 1.48 -3.48
CA ILE A 241 14.58 0.74 -3.10
C ILE A 241 14.60 -0.66 -3.74
N LEU A 242 13.46 -1.36 -3.70
CA LEU A 242 13.32 -2.69 -4.27
C LEU A 242 13.45 -2.69 -5.80
N ALA A 243 12.82 -1.73 -6.48
CA ALA A 243 12.89 -1.57 -7.93
C ALA A 243 14.30 -1.23 -8.42
N ALA A 244 15.08 -0.52 -7.63
CA ALA A 244 16.47 -0.17 -7.93
C ALA A 244 17.48 -1.26 -7.53
N HIS A 245 17.03 -2.38 -6.97
CA HIS A 245 17.87 -3.47 -6.46
C HIS A 245 18.90 -3.02 -5.40
N ARG A 246 18.52 -2.08 -4.52
CA ARG A 246 19.41 -1.46 -3.53
C ARG A 246 19.32 -2.09 -2.13
N GLN A 247 18.74 -3.28 -2.00
CA GLN A 247 18.53 -3.94 -0.70
C GLN A 247 19.84 -4.29 0.02
N THR A 248 20.91 -4.54 -0.74
CA THR A 248 22.23 -4.90 -0.20
C THR A 248 23.21 -3.73 -0.17
N ASP A 249 22.79 -2.54 -0.60
CA ASP A 249 23.63 -1.35 -0.59
C ASP A 249 23.93 -0.94 0.85
N ALA A 250 25.18 -0.56 1.13
CA ALA A 250 25.57 -0.12 2.47
C ALA A 250 24.76 1.07 2.99
N ALA A 251 24.29 1.94 2.09
CA ALA A 251 23.45 3.08 2.45
C ALA A 251 21.95 2.72 2.54
N TRP A 252 21.43 1.92 1.61
CA TRP A 252 19.99 1.69 1.48
C TRP A 252 19.49 0.43 2.18
N GLY A 253 20.32 -0.60 2.35
CA GLY A 253 19.94 -1.81 3.09
C GLY A 253 19.50 -1.53 4.54
N PRO A 254 20.29 -0.79 5.34
CA PRO A 254 19.87 -0.42 6.70
C PRO A 254 18.63 0.48 6.74
N ARG A 255 18.44 1.36 5.74
CA ARG A 255 17.26 2.23 5.64
C ARG A 255 16.00 1.45 5.28
N LEU A 256 16.12 0.49 4.37
CA LEU A 256 15.05 -0.43 4.01
C LEU A 256 14.57 -1.20 5.24
N GLU A 257 15.50 -1.82 5.99
CA GLU A 257 15.16 -2.57 7.20
C GLU A 257 14.50 -1.66 8.25
N ALA A 258 15.02 -0.45 8.46
CA ALA A 258 14.42 0.51 9.38
C ALA A 258 13.00 0.93 8.96
N ALA A 259 12.76 1.22 7.68
CA ALA A 259 11.44 1.61 7.19
C ALA A 259 10.42 0.46 7.28
N ILE A 260 10.85 -0.78 7.04
CA ILE A 260 10.00 -1.96 7.26
C ILE A 260 9.63 -2.10 8.74
N GLN A 261 10.57 -1.82 9.65
CA GLN A 261 10.33 -1.83 11.09
C GLN A 261 9.41 -0.69 11.53
N ASP A 262 9.56 0.51 10.98
CA ASP A 262 8.68 1.65 11.22
C ASP A 262 7.24 1.30 10.81
N LEU A 263 7.03 0.88 9.55
CA LEU A 263 5.73 0.42 9.05
C LEU A 263 5.13 -0.71 9.91
N ALA A 264 5.94 -1.69 10.32
CA ALA A 264 5.50 -2.78 11.19
C ALA A 264 5.08 -2.28 12.58
N SER A 265 5.76 -1.26 13.11
CA SER A 265 5.43 -0.66 14.42
C SER A 265 4.07 0.04 14.42
N GLN A 266 3.63 0.50 13.25
CA GLN A 266 2.34 1.15 13.05
C GLN A 266 1.20 0.15 12.83
N GLN A 267 1.47 -1.15 12.72
CA GLN A 267 0.42 -2.16 12.56
C GLN A 267 -0.35 -2.39 13.87
N ILE A 268 -1.67 -2.19 13.83
CA ILE A 268 -2.56 -2.35 14.97
C ILE A 268 -2.59 -3.82 15.40
N THR A 269 -2.34 -4.08 16.68
CA THR A 269 -2.17 -5.45 17.21
C THR A 269 -3.43 -6.05 17.83
N THR A 270 -4.43 -5.23 18.20
CA THR A 270 -5.62 -5.68 18.92
C THR A 270 -6.88 -4.92 18.50
N GLY A 271 -8.05 -5.47 18.83
CA GLY A 271 -9.35 -4.86 18.55
C GLY A 271 -9.87 -5.10 17.13
N PRO A 272 -10.96 -4.41 16.73
CA PRO A 272 -11.62 -4.62 15.43
C PRO A 272 -10.76 -4.24 14.23
N ASP A 273 -9.73 -3.41 14.44
CA ASP A 273 -8.78 -3.00 13.40
C ASP A 273 -7.44 -3.74 13.47
N ALA A 274 -7.34 -4.83 14.23
CA ALA A 274 -6.12 -5.63 14.30
C ALA A 274 -5.70 -6.08 12.88
N GLY A 275 -4.44 -5.80 12.54
CA GLY A 275 -3.86 -6.05 11.22
C GLY A 275 -3.81 -4.83 10.29
N ALA A 276 -4.65 -3.82 10.51
CA ALA A 276 -4.56 -2.57 9.76
C ALA A 276 -3.29 -1.79 10.14
N ILE A 277 -2.80 -0.97 9.22
CA ILE A 277 -1.80 0.04 9.53
C ILE A 277 -2.51 1.26 10.12
N ALA A 278 -2.00 1.79 11.22
CA ALA A 278 -2.52 2.98 11.86
C ALA A 278 -2.37 4.19 10.94
N SER A 279 -3.36 5.08 10.95
CA SER A 279 -3.31 6.34 10.21
C SER A 279 -4.28 7.33 10.84
N GLN A 280 -3.87 8.59 10.87
CA GLN A 280 -4.73 9.71 11.25
C GLN A 280 -5.77 10.05 10.18
N PHE A 281 -5.57 9.61 8.94
CA PHE A 281 -6.44 9.92 7.80
C PHE A 281 -7.32 8.73 7.42
N SER A 282 -6.70 7.62 7.02
CA SER A 282 -7.42 6.45 6.53
C SER A 282 -6.58 5.19 6.68
N LYS A 283 -6.93 4.35 7.67
CA LYS A 283 -6.31 3.03 7.86
C LYS A 283 -6.43 2.17 6.60
N LEU A 284 -7.54 2.30 5.89
CA LEU A 284 -7.76 1.56 4.66
C LEU A 284 -6.71 1.93 3.62
N PHE A 285 -6.52 3.23 3.37
CA PHE A 285 -5.55 3.71 2.37
C PHE A 285 -4.11 3.33 2.72
N THR A 286 -3.77 3.31 4.01
CA THR A 286 -2.41 2.96 4.47
C THR A 286 -2.18 1.45 4.61
N THR A 287 -3.18 0.60 4.35
CA THR A 287 -3.05 -0.86 4.50
C THR A 287 -3.07 -1.59 3.16
N THR A 288 -3.48 -0.93 2.08
CA THR A 288 -3.67 -1.59 0.77
C THR A 288 -2.33 -2.03 0.14
N TYR A 289 -1.27 -1.23 0.28
CA TYR A 289 0.09 -1.60 -0.17
C TYR A 289 0.87 -2.45 0.84
N ALA A 290 0.55 -2.37 2.14
CA ALA A 290 1.27 -3.05 3.21
C ALA A 290 1.57 -4.54 2.94
N PRO A 291 0.66 -5.37 2.39
CA PRO A 291 0.99 -6.76 2.04
C PRO A 291 2.13 -6.88 1.02
N SER A 292 2.13 -6.07 -0.04
CA SER A 292 3.20 -6.07 -1.05
C SER A 292 4.52 -5.61 -0.44
N THR A 293 4.47 -4.59 0.42
CA THR A 293 5.63 -4.02 1.11
C THR A 293 6.26 -5.02 2.07
N PHE A 294 5.48 -5.65 2.95
CA PHE A 294 5.97 -6.67 3.89
C PHE A 294 6.48 -7.94 3.20
N LEU A 295 6.02 -8.22 1.98
CA LEU A 295 6.48 -9.34 1.15
C LEU A 295 7.60 -8.94 0.18
N LEU A 296 8.07 -7.69 0.25
CA LEU A 296 9.17 -7.14 -0.53
C LEU A 296 9.01 -7.36 -2.04
N ARG A 297 7.77 -7.26 -2.55
CA ARG A 297 7.48 -7.39 -3.98
C ARG A 297 7.34 -6.02 -4.63
N PRO A 298 8.19 -5.67 -5.62
CA PRO A 298 8.03 -4.45 -6.42
C PRO A 298 6.68 -4.41 -7.15
N LEU A 299 6.13 -3.20 -7.35
CA LEU A 299 4.81 -3.00 -7.97
C LEU A 299 4.70 -3.53 -9.41
N ALA A 300 5.75 -3.39 -10.21
CA ALA A 300 5.73 -3.74 -11.63
C ALA A 300 5.92 -5.24 -11.95
N GLN A 301 5.84 -6.12 -10.94
CA GLN A 301 6.08 -7.55 -11.09
C GLN A 301 4.85 -8.27 -11.65
N LYS A 302 5.03 -9.01 -12.74
CA LYS A 302 3.99 -9.80 -13.40
C LYS A 302 3.69 -11.11 -12.66
N GLY A 303 2.43 -11.54 -12.70
CA GLY A 303 1.99 -12.82 -12.12
C GLY A 303 2.14 -12.90 -10.60
N PHE A 304 2.18 -14.13 -10.09
CA PHE A 304 2.27 -14.45 -8.66
C PHE A 304 3.72 -14.58 -8.18
N ALA A 305 3.91 -14.51 -6.86
CA ALA A 305 5.11 -15.03 -6.23
C ALA A 305 5.14 -16.56 -6.31
N GLU A 306 6.34 -17.13 -6.39
CA GLU A 306 6.52 -18.59 -6.36
C GLU A 306 6.10 -19.18 -5.00
N GLY A 307 6.37 -18.46 -3.92
CA GLY A 307 5.96 -18.82 -2.57
C GLY A 307 4.49 -18.47 -2.30
N LYS A 308 3.83 -19.33 -1.50
CA LYS A 308 2.45 -19.09 -1.04
C LYS A 308 2.42 -18.71 0.43
N VAL A 309 1.93 -17.51 0.71
CA VAL A 309 1.58 -17.04 2.06
C VAL A 309 0.08 -17.27 2.24
N ALA A 310 -0.29 -18.09 3.23
CA ALA A 310 -1.68 -18.45 3.45
C ALA A 310 -2.50 -17.25 3.97
N LEU A 311 -3.71 -17.07 3.43
CA LEU A 311 -4.69 -16.11 3.95
C LEU A 311 -5.26 -16.63 5.27
N LEU A 312 -5.36 -15.74 6.27
CA LEU A 312 -5.96 -16.09 7.54
C LEU A 312 -7.49 -16.09 7.41
N PRO A 313 -8.19 -17.00 8.12
CA PRO A 313 -9.65 -16.96 8.17
C PRO A 313 -10.12 -15.70 8.90
N CYS A 314 -11.32 -15.23 8.58
CA CYS A 314 -11.91 -14.17 9.38
C CYS A 314 -12.18 -14.65 10.80
N PRO A 315 -11.85 -13.86 11.83
CA PRO A 315 -12.18 -14.19 13.21
C PRO A 315 -13.67 -14.49 13.30
N ALA A 316 -14.04 -15.54 14.04
CA ALA A 316 -15.44 -15.79 14.34
C ALA A 316 -16.02 -14.51 14.95
N THR A 317 -17.09 -13.98 14.37
CA THR A 317 -17.86 -12.90 15.00
C THR A 317 -18.19 -13.38 16.40
N SER A 318 -17.70 -12.67 17.42
CA SER A 318 -18.16 -12.89 18.78
C SER A 318 -19.66 -12.62 18.76
N THR A 319 -20.47 -13.67 18.63
CA THR A 319 -21.87 -13.60 18.98
C THR A 319 -21.85 -13.22 20.44
N ALA A 320 -22.10 -11.94 20.72
CA ALA A 320 -22.45 -11.51 22.05
C ALA A 320 -23.53 -12.47 22.52
N THR A 321 -23.23 -13.30 23.53
CA THR A 321 -24.24 -14.08 24.22
C THR A 321 -25.35 -13.08 24.55
N PRO A 322 -26.59 -13.30 24.08
CA PRO A 322 -27.67 -12.36 24.37
C PRO A 322 -27.66 -12.14 25.87
N THR A 323 -27.43 -10.88 26.29
CA THR A 323 -27.50 -10.51 27.68
C THR A 323 -28.85 -11.02 28.19
N PRO A 324 -28.90 -11.82 29.26
CA PRO A 324 -30.17 -12.30 29.79
C PRO A 324 -31.09 -11.09 29.96
N ARG A 325 -32.23 -11.11 29.25
CA ARG A 325 -33.24 -10.08 29.40
C ARG A 325 -33.56 -10.00 30.90
N PRO A 326 -33.40 -8.83 31.56
CA PRO A 326 -33.80 -8.72 32.95
C PRO A 326 -35.28 -9.10 33.06
N THR A 327 -35.58 -10.05 33.93
CA THR A 327 -36.95 -10.42 34.30
C THR A 327 -37.67 -9.14 34.76
N PRO A 328 -38.86 -8.83 34.23
CA PRO A 328 -39.59 -7.64 34.68
C PRO A 328 -39.95 -7.81 36.16
N THR A 329 -39.34 -7.00 37.02
CA THR A 329 -39.81 -6.79 38.40
C THR A 329 -41.12 -5.98 38.31
N PRO A 330 -42.20 -6.35 39.04
CA PRO A 330 -43.41 -5.55 39.07
C PRO A 330 -43.13 -4.19 39.72
N GLY A 331 -42.94 -3.16 38.88
CA GLY A 331 -42.82 -1.77 39.30
C GLY A 331 -44.21 -1.14 39.39
N THR A 332 -44.48 -0.52 40.52
CA THR A 332 -45.69 0.26 40.82
C THR A 332 -45.94 1.35 39.78
N VAL A 333 -47.19 1.42 39.31
CA VAL A 333 -47.70 2.46 38.42
C VAL A 333 -47.67 3.81 39.14
N THR A 334 -46.79 4.72 38.70
CA THR A 334 -46.95 6.15 38.96
C THR A 334 -47.53 6.82 37.72
N LEU A 335 -48.70 7.43 37.90
CA LEU A 335 -49.45 8.15 36.88
C LEU A 335 -48.69 9.39 36.36
N ALA A 336 -48.91 9.69 35.08
CA ALA A 336 -48.33 10.81 34.37
C ALA A 336 -48.80 12.17 34.94
N GLN A 337 -47.85 13.08 35.21
CA GLN A 337 -48.12 14.51 35.23
C GLN A 337 -47.95 15.07 33.82
N THR A 338 -49.06 15.56 33.29
CA THR A 338 -49.18 16.29 32.03
C THR A 338 -48.65 17.72 32.17
N GLY A 339 -47.94 18.20 31.15
CA GLY A 339 -47.83 19.64 30.87
C GLY A 339 -46.49 20.04 30.26
N GLY A 340 -46.50 20.40 28.96
CA GLY A 340 -45.37 21.09 28.35
C GLY A 340 -45.21 20.93 26.83
N SER A 341 -46.23 21.36 26.07
CA SER A 341 -46.20 21.92 24.71
C SER A 341 -44.99 21.70 23.77
N ALA A 342 -45.30 21.02 22.66
CA ALA A 342 -45.09 21.40 21.24
C ALA A 342 -43.68 21.85 20.73
N GLY A 343 -43.19 21.11 19.71
CA GLY A 343 -42.08 21.48 18.80
C GLY A 343 -42.44 22.62 17.81
N PRO A 344 -41.78 22.76 16.62
CA PRO A 344 -41.34 21.67 15.74
C PRO A 344 -39.99 21.87 14.98
N ASP A 345 -39.55 20.77 14.36
CA ASP A 345 -38.86 20.60 13.07
C ASP A 345 -37.76 21.55 12.57
N GLY A 346 -36.63 20.94 12.18
CA GLY A 346 -35.69 21.51 11.22
C GLY A 346 -34.28 20.92 11.29
N ARG A 347 -34.03 19.78 10.63
CA ARG A 347 -32.67 19.41 10.19
C ARG A 347 -32.25 20.38 9.05
N PRO A 348 -30.96 20.75 8.91
CA PRO A 348 -30.02 19.85 8.25
C PRO A 348 -28.60 19.79 8.82
N VAL A 349 -28.05 18.58 8.67
CA VAL A 349 -26.66 18.20 8.45
C VAL A 349 -25.76 19.35 7.97
N LEU A 350 -24.76 19.72 8.76
CA LEU A 350 -23.60 20.50 8.32
C LEU A 350 -22.38 19.57 8.28
N ALA A 351 -22.21 18.91 7.13
CA ALA A 351 -20.99 18.24 6.74
C ALA A 351 -20.24 19.15 5.74
N GLY A 352 -18.95 19.33 5.95
CA GLY A 352 -18.03 19.95 5.00
C GLY A 352 -17.98 21.47 5.01
N LEU A 353 -17.02 22.05 5.73
CA LEU A 353 -16.32 23.33 5.43
C LEU A 353 -15.34 23.69 6.57
N ILE A 354 -14.33 22.86 6.78
CA ILE A 354 -13.12 23.27 7.53
C ILE A 354 -11.92 22.86 6.68
N PHE A 355 -11.58 23.68 5.69
CA PHE A 355 -10.21 23.88 5.16
C PHE A 355 -10.17 25.00 4.11
N LEU A 356 -10.76 26.16 4.41
CA LEU A 356 -10.68 27.34 3.53
C LEU A 356 -10.39 28.66 4.27
N ALA A 357 -9.91 28.61 5.52
CA ALA A 357 -9.69 29.82 6.33
C ALA A 357 -8.25 30.05 6.83
N THR A 358 -7.28 29.19 6.49
CA THR A 358 -5.87 29.41 6.86
C THR A 358 -4.98 29.88 5.69
N GLY A 359 -5.45 29.80 4.44
CA GLY A 359 -4.71 30.26 3.26
C GLY A 359 -4.82 31.77 2.93
N LEU A 360 -5.90 32.45 3.34
CA LEU A 360 -6.10 33.87 3.00
C LEU A 360 -5.46 34.87 4.00
N GLY A 361 -4.93 34.39 5.13
CA GLY A 361 -4.29 35.25 6.15
C GLY A 361 -2.84 35.64 5.85
N VAL A 362 -2.12 34.83 5.07
CA VAL A 362 -0.68 35.02 4.83
C VAL A 362 -0.41 35.88 3.59
N LEU A 363 -1.32 35.91 2.61
CA LEU A 363 -1.15 36.69 1.38
C LEU A 363 -1.38 38.21 1.55
N ARG A 364 -2.10 38.63 2.60
CA ARG A 364 -2.33 40.08 2.89
C ARG A 364 -1.18 40.76 3.64
N ARG A 365 -0.20 40.02 4.18
CA ARG A 365 0.97 40.61 4.86
C ARG A 365 2.18 40.87 3.95
N ARG A 366 2.29 40.23 2.78
CA ARG A 366 3.40 40.48 1.84
C ARG A 366 3.18 41.66 0.88
N LEU A 367 1.94 42.15 0.71
CA LEU A 367 1.64 43.27 -0.20
C LEU A 367 1.65 44.67 0.46
N ARG A 368 2.04 44.79 1.74
CA ARG A 368 2.17 46.09 2.44
C ARG A 368 3.61 46.48 2.80
N GLY A 369 4.62 45.70 2.38
CA GLY A 369 6.03 45.95 2.72
C GLY A 369 6.85 46.75 1.71
N HIS A 370 6.28 47.20 0.58
CA HIS A 370 7.03 47.91 -0.48
C HIS A 370 6.39 49.25 -0.87
N ARG A 371 6.12 50.10 0.13
CA ARG A 371 6.03 51.56 -0.06
C ARG A 371 6.50 52.28 1.19
N ARG A 372 7.81 52.55 1.26
CA ARG A 372 8.41 53.87 1.52
C ARG A 372 9.93 53.76 1.52
#